data_AF-A0AA39IYN7-F1
#
_entry.id   AF-A0AA39IYN7-F1
#
_cell.length_a   1.000
_cell.length_b   1.000
_cell.length_c   1.000
_cell.angle_alpha   90.00
_cell.angle_beta   90.00
_cell.angle_gamma   90.00
#
_symmetry.space_group_name_H-M   'P 1'
#
loop_
_entity.id
_entity.type
_entity.pdbx_description
1 polymer ?
#
loop_
_entity_poly.entity_id
_entity_poly.type
_entity_poly.pdbx_seq_one_letter_code
_entity_poly.pdbx_strand_id
1 'polypeptide(L)'
;KYVFSAIASVKEYHNPGGKVVQVIASHGPPMDIILGFHSTCVMNVIGYYFAYCLYPSATIRDRVSVAHIGNDMNTVCARDKWEHRGWRMIKESTSSTRLDLRTVNRYMGDHYSWRIPCEGELTLDDILLESPSRPTDVLKAHSWQLLYPHLFDDGFYAIYAWFLLPPFHQYICISNKIMRWLKAVMLTWSAAFPLPVLKRLTMIWSGLQ
;
A
#
# COMPACT_ATOMS: atom_id res chain seq x y z
N LYS A 1 -1.97 -6.10 19.89
CA LYS A 1 -2.05 -7.45 19.29
C LYS A 1 -2.53 -7.27 17.86
N TYR A 2 -1.67 -7.48 16.86
CA TYR A 2 -2.01 -7.32 15.45
C TYR A 2 -3.08 -8.34 15.06
N VAL A 3 -4.25 -7.86 14.68
CA VAL A 3 -5.35 -8.68 14.16
C VAL A 3 -4.88 -9.22 12.82
N PHE A 4 -4.57 -10.53 12.76
CA PHE A 4 -3.98 -11.21 11.60
C PHE A 4 -2.78 -10.48 11.01
N SER A 5 -1.66 -10.50 11.74
CA SER A 5 -0.38 -10.03 11.22
C SER A 5 -0.08 -10.71 9.89
N ALA A 6 -0.14 -9.97 8.78
CA ALA A 6 0.35 -10.47 7.50
C ALA A 6 1.85 -10.75 7.53
N ILE A 7 2.57 -10.21 8.51
CA ILE A 7 3.95 -10.59 8.81
C ILE A 7 3.94 -11.99 9.42
N ALA A 8 4.53 -12.93 8.70
CA ALA A 8 4.79 -14.29 9.14
C ALA A 8 6.06 -14.37 10.02
N SER A 9 7.11 -13.65 9.62
CA SER A 9 8.35 -13.54 10.40
C SER A 9 9.16 -12.30 10.01
N VAL A 10 10.01 -11.84 10.93
CA VAL A 10 10.99 -10.77 10.69
C VAL A 10 12.36 -11.31 11.06
N LYS A 11 13.33 -11.16 10.16
CA LYS A 11 14.73 -11.51 10.41
C LYS A 11 15.63 -10.32 10.15
N GLU A 12 16.43 -9.95 11.14
CA GLU A 12 17.33 -8.81 11.06
C GLU A 12 18.75 -9.27 10.69
N TYR A 13 19.38 -8.48 9.83
CA TYR A 13 20.75 -8.67 9.38
C TYR A 13 21.52 -7.38 9.62
N HIS A 14 22.65 -7.49 10.31
CA HIS A 14 23.49 -6.36 10.66
C HIS A 14 24.76 -6.41 9.83
N ASN A 15 25.16 -5.27 9.26
CA ASN A 15 26.51 -5.14 8.73
C ASN A 15 27.48 -4.66 9.83
N PRO A 16 28.81 -4.80 9.64
CA PRO A 16 29.80 -4.32 10.61
C PRO A 16 29.73 -2.81 10.91
N GLY A 17 29.15 -2.03 9.99
CA GLY A 17 28.93 -0.58 10.16
C GLY A 17 27.64 -0.21 10.89
N GLY A 18 26.95 -1.16 11.52
CA GLY A 18 25.73 -0.93 12.30
C GLY A 18 24.45 -0.67 11.49
N LYS A 19 24.49 -0.84 10.16
CA LYS A 19 23.28 -0.79 9.32
C LYS A 19 22.51 -2.09 9.46
N VAL A 20 21.19 -1.97 9.51
CA VAL A 20 20.26 -3.10 9.68
C VAL A 20 19.41 -3.24 8.43
N VAL A 21 19.30 -4.48 7.94
CA VAL A 21 18.31 -4.89 6.93
C VAL A 21 17.36 -5.87 7.58
N GLN A 22 16.06 -5.63 7.45
CA GLN A 22 15.03 -6.55 7.90
C GLN A 22 14.46 -7.30 6.70
N VAL A 23 14.47 -8.63 6.77
CA VAL A 23 13.75 -9.49 5.83
C VAL A 23 12.45 -9.89 6.48
N ILE A 24 11.35 -9.53 5.84
CA ILE A 24 9.99 -9.77 6.34
C ILE A 24 9.33 -10.79 5.43
N ALA A 25 8.96 -11.94 5.98
CA ALA A 25 8.13 -12.92 5.29
C ALA A 25 6.66 -12.60 5.52
N SER A 26 5.81 -12.74 4.49
CA SER A 26 4.39 -12.41 4.57
C SER A 26 3.48 -13.59 4.23
N HIS A 27 2.34 -13.70 4.92
CA HIS A 27 1.25 -14.62 4.58
C HIS A 27 0.39 -14.12 3.41
N GLY A 28 0.40 -12.81 3.18
CA GLY A 28 -0.39 -12.13 2.16
C GLY A 28 0.46 -11.25 1.24
N PRO A 29 -0.17 -10.29 0.54
CA PRO A 29 0.54 -9.37 -0.33
C PRO A 29 1.52 -8.52 0.47
N PRO A 30 2.78 -8.31 0.03
CA PRO A 30 3.73 -7.45 0.72
C PRO A 30 3.21 -6.02 0.98
N MET A 31 2.36 -5.52 0.09
CA MET A 31 1.71 -4.22 0.25
C MET A 31 0.79 -4.14 1.48
N ASP A 32 0.25 -5.25 1.98
CA ASP A 32 -0.52 -5.25 3.23
C ASP A 32 0.35 -4.77 4.41
N ILE A 33 1.59 -5.27 4.46
CA ILE A 33 2.57 -4.88 5.49
C ILE A 33 2.95 -3.41 5.31
N ILE A 34 3.23 -2.97 4.08
CA ILE A 34 3.61 -1.58 3.79
C ILE A 34 2.48 -0.62 4.20
N LEU A 35 1.24 -0.93 3.83
CA LEU A 35 0.06 -0.10 4.14
C LEU A 35 -0.32 -0.14 5.63
N GLY A 36 0.11 -1.17 6.36
CA GLY A 36 -0.05 -1.31 7.80
C GLY A 36 1.07 -0.66 8.64
N PHE A 37 2.07 -0.03 8.03
CA PHE A 37 3.11 0.64 8.81
C PHE A 37 2.58 1.84 9.61
N HIS A 38 3.25 2.13 10.73
CA HIS A 38 2.89 3.14 11.73
C HIS A 38 2.74 4.58 11.21
N SER A 39 3.22 4.89 10.01
CA SER A 39 3.11 6.23 9.43
C SER A 39 3.31 6.20 7.91
N THR A 40 2.78 7.20 7.22
CA THR A 40 3.01 7.37 5.78
C THR A 40 4.48 7.64 5.40
N CYS A 41 5.32 8.12 6.33
CA CYS A 41 6.76 8.32 6.10
C CYS A 41 7.50 7.08 5.57
N VAL A 42 7.06 5.90 5.98
CA VAL A 42 7.74 4.63 5.69
C VAL A 42 7.04 3.82 4.61
N MET A 43 6.03 4.41 3.96
CA MET A 43 5.29 3.77 2.87
C MET A 43 5.93 4.05 1.51
N ASN A 44 7.23 3.78 1.41
CA ASN A 44 7.96 3.84 0.15
C ASN A 44 8.39 2.42 -0.23
N VAL A 45 8.30 2.09 -1.51
CA VAL A 45 8.54 0.73 -2.00
C VAL A 45 9.52 0.77 -3.15
N ILE A 46 10.59 -0.01 -3.08
CA ILE A 46 11.48 -0.21 -4.22
C ILE A 46 11.21 -1.61 -4.77
N GLY A 47 10.56 -1.67 -5.92
CA GLY A 47 10.33 -2.89 -6.68
C GLY A 47 11.46 -3.16 -7.66
N TYR A 48 11.27 -4.19 -8.49
CA TYR A 48 12.26 -4.57 -9.50
C TYR A 48 12.45 -3.46 -10.56
N TYR A 49 11.35 -2.95 -11.13
CA TYR A 49 11.40 -1.94 -12.20
C TYR A 49 11.26 -0.50 -11.70
N PHE A 50 10.56 -0.30 -10.58
CA PHE A 50 10.16 1.03 -10.11
C PHE A 50 10.27 1.15 -8.60
N ALA A 51 10.77 2.30 -8.15
CA ALA A 51 10.60 2.85 -6.83
C ALA A 51 9.32 3.70 -6.76
N TYR A 52 8.61 3.58 -5.66
CA TYR A 52 7.35 4.24 -5.38
C TYR A 52 7.47 5.03 -4.10
N CYS A 53 7.06 6.30 -4.17
CA CYS A 53 6.70 7.06 -2.99
C CYS A 53 5.18 7.25 -3.03
N LEU A 54 4.47 6.73 -2.04
CA LEU A 54 3.00 6.74 -2.07
C LEU A 54 2.42 8.12 -1.73
N TYR A 55 3.14 8.89 -0.93
CA TYR A 55 2.71 10.21 -0.43
C TYR A 55 3.84 11.25 -0.55
N PRO A 56 4.42 11.48 -1.73
CA PRO A 56 5.58 12.35 -1.92
C PRO A 56 5.32 13.82 -1.58
N SER A 57 4.13 14.34 -1.88
CA SER A 57 3.79 15.73 -1.60
C SER A 57 3.79 15.97 -0.09
N ALA A 58 3.17 15.08 0.68
CA ALA A 58 3.20 15.20 2.13
C ALA A 58 4.59 14.83 2.69
N THR A 59 5.10 13.63 2.41
CA THR A 59 6.24 13.06 3.14
C THR A 59 7.59 13.57 2.69
N ILE A 60 7.79 13.87 1.40
CA ILE A 60 9.09 14.33 0.88
C ILE A 60 9.13 15.85 0.78
N ARG A 61 8.11 16.47 0.15
CA ARG A 61 8.10 17.91 -0.09
C ARG A 61 7.79 18.71 1.18
N ASP A 62 6.71 18.35 1.87
CA ASP A 62 6.17 19.16 2.97
C ASP A 62 6.57 18.62 4.37
N ARG A 63 7.28 17.49 4.43
CA ARG A 63 7.65 16.75 5.67
C ARG A 63 6.48 16.57 6.64
N VAL A 64 5.31 16.26 6.09
CA VAL A 64 4.11 15.89 6.84
C VAL A 64 3.86 14.40 6.68
N SER A 65 3.45 13.74 7.76
CA SER A 65 3.02 12.35 7.69
C SER A 65 1.84 12.13 8.61
N VAL A 66 0.93 11.25 8.20
CA VAL A 66 -0.12 10.80 9.10
C VAL A 66 0.34 9.57 9.87
N ALA A 67 0.03 9.54 11.16
CA ALA A 67 0.21 8.38 12.03
C ALA A 67 -0.86 7.30 11.75
N HIS A 68 -0.47 6.03 11.67
CA HIS A 68 -1.42 4.92 11.65
C HIS A 68 -2.07 4.78 13.03
N ILE A 69 -3.33 4.36 13.08
CA ILE A 69 -4.05 4.10 14.32
C ILE A 69 -3.33 3.08 15.18
N GLY A 70 -3.29 3.33 16.49
CA GLY A 70 -2.60 2.51 17.47
C GLY A 70 -1.74 3.35 18.41
N ASN A 71 -1.72 2.95 19.68
CA ASN A 71 -0.97 3.63 20.74
C ASN A 71 -0.08 2.66 21.52
N ASP A 72 0.30 1.54 20.91
CA ASP A 72 1.32 0.68 21.51
C ASP A 72 2.69 1.36 21.47
N MET A 73 3.58 0.94 22.38
CA MET A 73 4.89 1.58 22.56
C MET A 73 5.73 1.59 21.28
N ASN A 74 5.62 0.59 20.41
CA ASN A 74 6.37 0.57 19.16
C ASN A 74 5.84 1.62 18.19
N THR A 75 4.52 1.77 18.10
CA THR A 75 3.89 2.83 17.31
C THR A 75 4.28 4.21 17.82
N VAL A 76 4.32 4.43 19.14
CA VAL A 76 4.74 5.71 19.75
C VAL A 76 6.22 5.99 19.43
N CYS A 77 7.13 5.06 19.74
CA CYS A 77 8.56 5.21 19.45
C CYS A 77 8.82 5.44 17.95
N ALA A 78 8.07 4.79 17.06
CA ALA A 78 8.18 4.99 15.62
C ALA A 78 7.77 6.41 15.20
N ARG A 79 6.71 6.97 15.79
CA ARG A 79 6.28 8.36 15.55
C ARG A 79 7.34 9.34 16.04
N ASP A 80 7.77 9.21 17.29
CA ASP A 80 8.78 10.08 17.91
C ASP A 80 10.06 10.09 17.07
N LYS A 81 10.50 8.92 16.59
CA LYS A 81 11.67 8.79 15.71
C LYS A 81 11.57 9.65 14.45
N TRP A 82 10.40 9.74 13.83
CA TRP A 82 10.22 10.55 12.62
C TRP A 82 9.98 12.03 12.93
N GLU A 83 9.36 12.36 14.06
CA GLU A 83 9.27 13.74 14.55
C GLU A 83 10.65 14.34 14.83
N HIS A 84 11.52 13.61 15.52
CA HIS A 84 12.91 14.03 15.77
C HIS A 84 13.71 14.22 14.48
N ARG A 85 13.31 13.57 13.38
CA ARG A 85 13.92 13.74 12.05
C ARG A 85 13.34 14.93 11.28
N GLY A 86 12.39 15.66 11.87
CA GLY A 86 11.79 16.86 11.32
C GLY A 86 10.51 16.65 10.52
N TRP A 87 9.81 15.52 10.70
CA TRP A 87 8.47 15.33 10.15
C TRP A 87 7.41 15.81 11.14
N ARG A 88 6.43 16.54 10.64
CA ARG A 88 5.23 16.89 11.40
C ARG A 88 4.23 15.74 11.31
N MET A 89 3.95 15.09 12.43
CA MET A 89 2.96 14.03 12.50
C MET A 89 1.56 14.63 12.68
N ILE A 90 0.65 14.27 11.79
CA ILE A 90 -0.77 14.61 11.87
C ILE A 90 -1.58 13.36 12.18
N LYS A 91 -2.75 13.54 12.79
CA LYS A 91 -3.65 12.42 13.11
C LYS A 91 -5.01 12.50 12.42
N GLU A 92 -5.32 13.64 11.83
CA GLU A 92 -6.59 13.90 11.17
C GLU A 92 -6.42 14.04 9.65
N SER A 93 -7.53 13.88 8.93
CA SER A 93 -7.55 14.16 7.50
C SER A 93 -7.33 15.64 7.26
N THR A 94 -6.54 16.01 6.27
CA THR A 94 -6.40 17.41 5.89
C THR A 94 -7.31 17.73 4.73
N SER A 95 -8.06 18.83 4.80
CA SER A 95 -8.73 19.42 3.63
C SER A 95 -7.73 20.02 2.61
N SER A 96 -6.45 20.12 2.99
CA SER A 96 -5.39 20.62 2.13
C SER A 96 -5.28 19.81 0.85
N THR A 97 -5.51 20.49 -0.27
CA THR A 97 -5.33 19.88 -1.58
C THR A 97 -3.86 19.63 -1.91
N ARG A 98 -2.94 20.28 -1.20
CA ARG A 98 -1.50 20.15 -1.42
C ARG A 98 -0.94 18.84 -0.88
N LEU A 99 -1.59 18.28 0.14
CA LEU A 99 -1.20 17.01 0.73
C LEU A 99 -1.93 15.87 0.01
N ASP A 100 -1.19 14.83 -0.36
CA ASP A 100 -1.68 13.59 -0.97
C ASP A 100 -2.29 12.62 0.07
N LEU A 101 -2.66 13.13 1.24
CA LEU A 101 -3.21 12.43 2.41
C LEU A 101 -4.74 12.52 2.48
N ARG A 102 -5.42 12.41 1.34
CA ARG A 102 -6.89 12.52 1.28
C ARG A 102 -7.54 11.14 1.28
N THR A 103 -8.79 11.12 1.73
CA THR A 103 -9.68 9.95 1.65
C THR A 103 -10.15 9.71 0.22
N VAL A 104 -9.28 9.16 -0.61
CA VAL A 104 -9.56 8.82 -2.02
C VAL A 104 -9.12 7.39 -2.34
N ASN A 105 -9.67 6.80 -3.40
CA ASN A 105 -9.13 5.55 -3.94
C ASN A 105 -7.76 5.84 -4.56
N ARG A 106 -6.75 5.19 -3.99
CA ARG A 106 -5.37 5.22 -4.42
C ARG A 106 -5.02 3.90 -5.09
N TYR A 107 -4.07 3.94 -6.01
CA TYR A 107 -3.45 2.75 -6.59
C TYR A 107 -1.96 3.00 -6.81
N MET A 108 -1.18 1.94 -6.90
CA MET A 108 0.26 2.04 -7.08
C MET A 108 0.59 2.81 -8.37
N GLY A 109 1.25 3.97 -8.22
CA GLY A 109 1.62 4.84 -9.33
C GLY A 109 0.50 5.74 -9.85
N ASP A 110 -0.52 6.05 -9.05
CA ASP A 110 -1.50 7.08 -9.38
C ASP A 110 -0.89 8.49 -9.44
N HIS A 111 -1.68 9.49 -9.84
CA HIS A 111 -1.23 10.88 -10.00
C HIS A 111 -0.88 11.59 -8.70
N TYR A 112 -1.09 10.95 -7.55
CA TYR A 112 -0.66 11.43 -6.24
C TYR A 112 0.60 10.74 -5.74
N SER A 113 1.10 9.70 -6.43
CA SER A 113 2.34 9.01 -6.10
C SER A 113 3.49 9.45 -7.00
N TRP A 114 4.72 9.29 -6.52
CA TRP A 114 5.88 9.28 -7.41
C TRP A 114 6.19 7.85 -7.79
N ARG A 115 6.50 7.66 -9.07
CA ARG A 115 6.96 6.41 -9.65
C ARG A 115 8.28 6.71 -10.35
N ILE A 116 9.37 6.26 -9.76
CA ILE A 116 10.74 6.54 -10.18
C ILE A 116 11.34 5.23 -10.69
N PRO A 117 11.84 5.16 -11.92
CA PRO A 117 12.28 3.87 -12.44
C PRO A 117 13.69 3.49 -11.93
N CYS A 118 13.94 2.20 -11.72
CA CYS A 118 15.15 1.71 -11.02
C CYS A 118 16.37 1.51 -11.93
N GLU A 119 16.17 1.27 -13.24
CA GLU A 119 17.25 1.05 -14.21
C GLU A 119 17.13 2.04 -15.41
N GLY A 120 18.27 2.63 -15.80
CA GLY A 120 18.46 3.41 -17.04
C GLY A 120 18.00 4.87 -17.00
N GLU A 121 18.75 5.76 -17.69
CA GLU A 121 18.24 7.06 -18.12
C GLU A 121 16.95 6.83 -18.91
N LEU A 122 15.81 7.07 -18.29
CA LEU A 122 14.56 7.04 -19.01
C LEU A 122 14.38 8.33 -19.75
N THR A 123 14.16 8.18 -21.05
CA THR A 123 13.78 9.29 -21.91
C THR A 123 12.36 9.75 -21.53
N LEU A 124 11.98 10.99 -21.85
CA LEU A 124 10.60 11.45 -21.62
C LEU A 124 9.56 10.55 -22.30
N ASP A 125 9.94 9.89 -23.40
CA ASP A 125 9.10 8.92 -24.12
C ASP A 125 8.81 7.66 -23.27
N ASP A 126 9.75 7.26 -22.41
CA ASP A 126 9.57 6.18 -21.45
C ASP A 126 8.54 6.51 -20.35
N ILE A 127 8.31 7.78 -20.06
CA ILE A 127 7.32 8.21 -19.07
C ILE A 127 5.92 8.26 -19.69
N LEU A 128 5.83 8.53 -21.00
CA LEU A 128 4.59 8.88 -21.70
C LEU A 128 3.96 7.74 -22.52
N LEU A 129 4.70 6.68 -22.87
CA LEU A 129 4.17 5.55 -23.66
C LEU A 129 4.03 4.26 -22.85
N GLU A 130 2.79 3.77 -22.75
CA GLU A 130 2.48 2.39 -22.36
C GLU A 130 2.85 1.44 -23.52
N SER A 131 4.14 1.14 -23.68
CA SER A 131 4.61 0.20 -24.69
C SER A 131 4.27 -1.25 -24.27
N PRO A 132 3.66 -2.07 -25.14
CA PRO A 132 3.16 -3.42 -24.80
C PRO A 132 4.27 -4.46 -24.53
N SER A 133 5.54 -4.14 -24.79
CA SER A 133 6.69 -4.98 -24.48
C SER A 133 7.24 -4.78 -23.06
N ARG A 134 6.67 -3.84 -22.28
CA ARG A 134 7.19 -3.56 -20.95
C ARG A 134 6.87 -4.68 -19.96
N PRO A 135 7.83 -5.02 -19.08
CA PRO A 135 7.58 -5.93 -17.98
C PRO A 135 6.41 -5.46 -17.11
N THR A 136 5.49 -6.38 -16.83
CA THR A 136 4.32 -6.10 -16.00
C THR A 136 4.75 -5.88 -14.56
N ASP A 137 4.70 -4.63 -14.10
CA ASP A 137 4.94 -4.32 -12.69
C ASP A 137 3.75 -4.81 -11.86
N VAL A 138 3.94 -5.93 -11.19
CA VAL A 138 2.96 -6.56 -10.32
C VAL A 138 2.45 -5.65 -9.21
N LEU A 139 3.23 -4.65 -8.79
CA LEU A 139 2.81 -3.71 -7.75
C LEU A 139 1.67 -2.83 -8.24
N LYS A 140 1.56 -2.52 -9.53
CA LYS A 140 0.49 -1.66 -10.09
C LYS A 140 -0.93 -2.16 -9.79
N ALA A 141 -1.10 -3.46 -9.57
CA ALA A 141 -2.41 -4.05 -9.29
C ALA A 141 -2.97 -3.69 -7.90
N HIS A 142 -2.14 -3.14 -7.00
CA HIS A 142 -2.55 -2.82 -5.64
C HIS A 142 -3.27 -1.47 -5.55
N SER A 143 -4.37 -1.45 -4.79
CA SER A 143 -5.16 -0.25 -4.49
C SER A 143 -5.68 -0.24 -3.06
N TRP A 144 -5.88 0.96 -2.51
CA TRP A 144 -6.31 1.18 -1.12
C TRP A 144 -7.01 2.53 -0.95
N GLN A 145 -7.51 2.79 0.24
CA GLN A 145 -7.96 4.12 0.68
C GLN A 145 -7.40 4.40 2.06
N LEU A 146 -7.02 5.64 2.34
CA LEU A 146 -6.79 6.09 3.72
C LEU A 146 -8.13 6.51 4.32
N LEU A 147 -8.51 5.94 5.46
CA LEU A 147 -9.61 6.45 6.28
C LEU A 147 -9.10 7.07 7.57
N TYR A 148 -9.77 8.15 7.97
CA TYR A 148 -9.49 8.93 9.17
C TYR A 148 -10.72 8.86 10.06
N PRO A 149 -10.74 7.99 11.09
CA PRO A 149 -11.89 7.90 11.98
C PRO A 149 -12.04 9.19 12.79
N HIS A 150 -13.15 9.89 12.57
CA HIS A 150 -13.46 11.20 13.20
C HIS A 150 -13.66 11.13 14.72
N LEU A 151 -13.89 9.95 15.27
CA LEU A 151 -14.34 9.81 16.66
C LEU A 151 -13.20 9.91 17.69
N PHE A 152 -11.94 9.80 17.28
CA PHE A 152 -10.84 9.62 18.22
C PHE A 152 -9.51 10.31 17.87
N ASP A 153 -9.42 11.10 16.79
CA ASP A 153 -8.15 11.75 16.35
C ASP A 153 -6.95 10.80 16.39
N ASP A 154 -7.18 9.54 16.04
CA ASP A 154 -6.25 8.45 16.35
C ASP A 154 -5.31 8.13 15.18
N GLY A 155 -5.39 8.87 14.08
CA GLY A 155 -4.59 8.64 12.88
C GLY A 155 -5.41 8.12 11.70
N PHE A 156 -4.78 7.30 10.86
CA PHE A 156 -5.43 6.63 9.74
C PHE A 156 -5.42 5.11 9.88
N TYR A 157 -6.23 4.44 9.08
CA TYR A 157 -5.98 3.06 8.66
C TYR A 157 -6.20 2.92 7.16
N ALA A 158 -5.42 2.06 6.53
CA ALA A 158 -5.59 1.75 5.12
C ALA A 158 -6.70 0.71 4.95
N ILE A 159 -7.65 0.97 4.05
CA ILE A 159 -8.72 0.02 3.71
C ILE A 159 -8.49 -0.57 2.33
N TYR A 160 -8.51 -1.89 2.30
CA TYR A 160 -8.48 -2.73 1.12
C TYR A 160 -8.92 -4.15 1.53
N ALA A 161 -9.13 -5.01 0.53
CA ALA A 161 -9.33 -6.45 0.71
C ALA A 161 -8.20 -7.22 0.02
N TRP A 162 -7.91 -8.43 0.48
CA TRP A 162 -7.00 -9.32 -0.26
C TRP A 162 -7.77 -10.05 -1.35
N PHE A 163 -7.26 -9.98 -2.57
CA PHE A 163 -7.78 -10.71 -3.70
C PHE A 163 -6.74 -11.71 -4.19
N LEU A 164 -7.09 -12.99 -4.14
CA LEU A 164 -6.26 -14.07 -4.64
C LEU A 164 -6.49 -14.22 -6.14
N LEU A 165 -5.40 -14.22 -6.90
CA LEU A 165 -5.33 -14.62 -8.30
C LEU A 165 -4.89 -16.10 -8.37
N PRO A 166 -5.83 -17.04 -8.47
CA PRO A 166 -5.59 -18.46 -8.19
C PRO A 166 -4.63 -19.13 -9.16
N PRO A 167 -4.67 -18.86 -10.49
CA PRO A 167 -3.69 -19.41 -11.42
C PRO A 167 -2.25 -19.00 -11.09
N PHE A 168 -2.07 -17.84 -10.42
CA PHE A 168 -0.79 -17.20 -10.18
C PHE A 168 -0.32 -17.31 -8.73
N HIS A 169 -1.14 -17.89 -7.83
CA HIS A 169 -0.91 -17.94 -6.38
C HIS A 169 -0.52 -16.57 -5.78
N GLN A 170 -1.02 -15.49 -6.39
CA GLN A 170 -0.64 -14.12 -6.06
C GLN A 170 -1.79 -13.43 -5.34
N TYR A 171 -1.48 -12.81 -4.20
CA TYR A 171 -2.41 -11.92 -3.51
C TYR A 171 -2.17 -10.47 -3.92
N ILE A 172 -3.24 -9.71 -4.08
CA ILE A 172 -3.21 -8.26 -4.29
C ILE A 172 -4.14 -7.54 -3.31
N CYS A 173 -3.75 -6.35 -2.89
CA CYS A 173 -4.61 -5.47 -2.09
C CYS A 173 -5.53 -4.72 -3.04
N ILE A 174 -6.85 -4.81 -2.86
CA ILE A 174 -7.80 -4.07 -3.69
C ILE A 174 -8.75 -3.23 -2.86
N SER A 175 -8.91 -1.97 -3.26
CA SER A 175 -9.87 -1.05 -2.65
C SER A 175 -11.30 -1.55 -2.83
N ASN A 176 -12.19 -1.09 -1.95
CA ASN A 176 -13.62 -1.40 -2.03
C ASN A 176 -14.25 -0.98 -3.37
N LYS A 177 -13.75 0.09 -3.98
CA LYS A 177 -14.23 0.54 -5.30
C LYS A 177 -13.92 -0.51 -6.39
N ILE A 178 -12.67 -0.98 -6.46
CA ILE A 178 -12.27 -2.01 -7.43
C ILE A 178 -13.00 -3.32 -7.15
N MET A 179 -13.13 -3.70 -5.88
CA MET A 179 -13.86 -4.90 -5.49
C MET A 179 -15.32 -4.88 -5.96
N ARG A 180 -16.03 -3.75 -5.82
CA ARG A 180 -17.41 -3.62 -6.31
C ARG A 180 -17.49 -3.79 -7.82
N TRP A 181 -16.54 -3.22 -8.56
CA TRP A 181 -16.45 -3.37 -10.01
C TRP A 181 -16.18 -4.83 -10.41
N LEU A 182 -15.19 -5.49 -9.78
CA LEU A 182 -14.88 -6.89 -10.02
C LEU A 182 -16.07 -7.81 -9.74
N LYS A 183 -16.79 -7.59 -8.63
CA LYS A 183 -18.00 -8.36 -8.31
C LYS A 183 -19.08 -8.22 -9.40
N ALA A 184 -19.31 -7.01 -9.91
CA ALA A 184 -20.26 -6.80 -10.99
C ALA A 184 -19.86 -7.55 -12.27
N VAL A 185 -18.58 -7.47 -12.65
CA VAL A 185 -18.05 -8.19 -13.83
C VAL A 185 -18.13 -9.70 -13.62
N MET A 186 -17.72 -10.22 -12.47
CA MET A 186 -17.79 -11.66 -12.16
C MET A 186 -19.22 -12.19 -12.18
N LEU A 187 -20.20 -11.42 -11.68
CA LEU A 187 -21.62 -11.78 -11.78
C LEU A 187 -22.07 -11.87 -13.23
N THR A 188 -21.72 -10.89 -14.07
CA THR A 188 -22.05 -10.95 -15.51
C THR A 188 -21.39 -12.13 -16.23
N TRP A 189 -20.15 -12.48 -15.87
CA TRP A 189 -19.44 -13.62 -16.46
C TRP A 189 -20.01 -14.97 -16.00
N SER A 190 -20.41 -15.07 -14.73
CA SER A 190 -21.07 -16.28 -14.21
C SER A 190 -22.43 -16.54 -14.84
N ALA A 191 -23.12 -15.49 -15.28
CA ALA A 191 -24.34 -15.60 -16.06
C ALA A 191 -24.09 -15.99 -17.54
N ALA A 192 -22.89 -15.69 -18.08
CA ALA A 192 -22.54 -15.92 -19.47
C ALA A 192 -21.82 -17.26 -19.75
N PHE A 193 -21.17 -17.88 -18.74
CA PHE A 193 -20.39 -19.11 -18.92
C PHE A 193 -20.60 -20.12 -17.78
N PRO A 194 -20.86 -21.42 -18.07
CA PRO A 194 -21.05 -22.44 -17.05
C PRO A 194 -19.75 -22.76 -16.27
N LEU A 195 -19.95 -23.36 -15.09
CA LEU A 195 -19.18 -23.29 -13.84
C LEU A 195 -17.72 -23.80 -13.68
N PRO A 196 -16.97 -24.44 -14.61
CA PRO A 196 -15.65 -24.97 -14.24
C PRO A 196 -14.57 -23.91 -14.01
N VAL A 197 -14.69 -22.73 -14.63
CA VAL A 197 -13.63 -21.69 -14.62
C VAL A 197 -13.77 -20.71 -13.44
N LEU A 198 -14.98 -20.47 -12.94
CA LEU A 198 -15.25 -19.46 -11.90
C LEU A 198 -15.04 -19.94 -10.46
N LYS A 199 -14.87 -21.25 -10.22
CA LYS A 199 -14.79 -21.82 -8.86
C LYS A 199 -13.50 -21.52 -8.08
N ARG A 200 -12.49 -20.90 -8.70
CA ARG A 200 -11.18 -20.72 -8.04
C ARG A 200 -10.92 -19.36 -7.41
N LEU A 201 -11.75 -18.33 -7.61
CA LEU A 201 -11.52 -17.00 -7.01
C LEU A 201 -11.93 -16.99 -5.53
N THR A 202 -11.05 -17.50 -4.65
CA THR A 202 -11.26 -17.50 -3.21
C THR A 202 -10.95 -16.11 -2.63
N MET A 203 -11.96 -15.46 -2.06
CA MET A 203 -11.84 -14.15 -1.41
C MET A 203 -11.65 -14.35 0.10
N ILE A 204 -10.58 -13.80 0.68
CA ILE A 204 -10.40 -13.75 2.13
C ILE A 204 -10.72 -12.32 2.56
N TRP A 205 -11.84 -12.16 3.28
CA TRP A 205 -12.31 -10.88 3.80
C TRP A 205 -11.89 -10.76 5.28
N SER A 206 -10.90 -9.92 5.60
CA SER A 206 -10.64 -9.48 6.98
C SER A 206 -11.46 -8.22 7.26
N GLY A 207 -12.76 -8.42 7.48
CA GLY A 207 -13.66 -7.36 7.90
C GLY A 207 -13.54 -7.18 9.41
N LEU A 208 -13.18 -5.97 9.83
CA LEU A 208 -13.54 -5.44 11.14
C LEU A 208 -15.07 -5.61 11.29
N GLN A 209 -15.48 -6.49 12.22
CA GLN A 209 -16.71 -6.36 12.98
C GLN A 209 -16.42 -5.53 14.22
#